data_AF-A0A3B0PSK4-F1
#
_entry.id   AF-A0A3B0PSK4-F1
#
_cell.length_a   1.000
_cell.length_b   1.000
_cell.length_c   1.000
_cell.angle_alpha   90.00
_cell.angle_beta   90.00
_cell.angle_gamma   90.00
#
_symmetry.space_group_name_H-M   'P 1'
#
loop_
_entity.id
_entity.type
_entity.pdbx_description
1 polymer ?
#
loop_
_entity_poly.entity_id
_entity_poly.type
_entity_poly.pdbx_seq_one_letter_code
_entity_poly.pdbx_strand_id
1 'polypeptide(L)' 'MKNKEKKVRVGVVVEYNPFHNGHIHQLNLIKQKFPNSKIIVAMSHKFSQRGEFICASW' A
#
# COMPACT_ATOMS: atom_id res chain seq x y z
N MET A 1 -25.93 23.30 0.50
CA MET A 1 -25.14 22.53 1.49
C MET A 1 -24.13 21.69 0.71
N LYS A 2 -22.80 21.89 0.89
CA LYS A 2 -21.80 21.08 0.16
C LYS A 2 -21.78 19.68 0.76
N ASN A 3 -22.09 18.65 -0.03
CA ASN A 3 -21.92 17.25 0.36
C ASN A 3 -20.45 17.04 0.73
N LYS A 4 -20.18 16.67 1.98
CA LYS A 4 -18.83 16.32 2.44
C LYS A 4 -18.45 15.02 1.72
N GLU A 5 -17.51 15.09 0.78
CA GLU A 5 -16.93 13.91 0.16
C GLU A 5 -16.39 12.97 1.25
N LYS A 6 -16.82 11.70 1.21
CA LYS A 6 -16.39 10.69 2.19
C LYS A 6 -14.92 10.33 1.91
N LYS A 7 -14.00 10.86 2.72
CA LYS A 7 -12.56 10.54 2.62
C LYS A 7 -12.30 9.09 3.05
N VAL A 8 -12.24 8.18 2.08
CA VAL A 8 -11.89 6.78 2.30
C VAL A 8 -10.39 6.64 2.61
N ARG A 9 -10.04 5.75 3.54
CA ARG A 9 -8.66 5.38 3.85
C ARG A 9 -8.50 3.88 3.59
N VAL A 10 -7.44 3.48 2.90
CA VAL A 10 -7.15 2.08 2.59
C VAL A 10 -5.84 1.69 3.25
N GLY A 11 -5.88 0.69 4.13
CA GLY A 11 -4.69 0.09 4.72
C GLY A 11 -4.13 -1.01 3.81
N VAL A 12 -2.82 -1.08 3.66
CA VAL A 12 -2.14 -2.17 2.93
C VAL A 12 -0.99 -2.70 3.80
N VAL A 13 -1.00 -4.01 4.07
CA VAL A 13 0.08 -4.70 4.79
C VAL A 13 0.98 -5.38 3.76
N VAL A 14 2.25 -4.98 3.70
CA VAL A 14 3.17 -5.41 2.64
C VAL A 14 4.61 -5.53 3.14
N GLU A 15 5.48 -6.08 2.31
CA GLU A 15 6.93 -6.14 2.57
C GLU A 15 7.74 -5.46 1.48
N TYR A 16 7.19 -5.39 0.26
CA TYR A 16 7.80 -4.81 -0.94
C TYR A 16 9.29 -5.16 -1.09
N ASN A 17 9.58 -6.46 -1.17
CA ASN A 17 10.92 -7.02 -1.22
C ASN A 17 11.29 -7.65 -2.59
N PRO A 18 11.65 -6.87 -3.63
CA PRO A 18 11.56 -5.42 -3.76
C PRO A 18 10.17 -4.97 -4.21
N PHE A 19 9.96 -3.65 -4.30
CA PHE A 19 8.79 -3.10 -4.97
C PHE A 19 8.83 -3.41 -6.48
N HIS A 20 7.76 -3.96 -7.06
CA HIS A 20 7.72 -4.42 -8.46
C HIS A 20 6.36 -4.17 -9.12
N ASN A 21 6.21 -4.50 -10.41
CA ASN A 21 5.01 -4.20 -11.21
C ASN A 21 3.70 -4.74 -10.61
N GLY A 22 3.73 -5.91 -9.97
CA GLY A 22 2.57 -6.43 -9.23
C GLY A 22 2.08 -5.49 -8.12
N HIS A 23 2.97 -4.87 -7.35
CA HIS A 23 2.62 -3.90 -6.31
C HIS A 23 2.08 -2.59 -6.90
N ILE A 24 2.64 -2.13 -8.03
CA ILE A 24 2.12 -0.99 -8.79
C ILE A 24 0.67 -1.26 -9.22
N HIS A 25 0.44 -2.43 -9.81
CA HIS A 25 -0.88 -2.85 -10.23
C HIS A 25 -1.86 -2.90 -9.05
N GLN A 26 -1.46 -3.48 -7.91
CA GLN A 26 -2.25 -3.50 -6.68
C GLN A 26 -2.66 -2.08 -6.22
N LEU A 27 -1.71 -1.14 -6.16
CA LEU A 27 -1.99 0.24 -5.77
C LEU A 27 -2.90 0.97 -6.76
N ASN A 28 -2.74 0.70 -8.06
CA ASN A 28 -3.60 1.26 -9.10
C ASN A 28 -5.03 0.72 -9.01
N LEU A 29 -5.21 -0.58 -8.78
CA LEU A 29 -6.52 -1.17 -8.54
C LEU A 29 -7.20 -0.56 -7.31
N ILE A 30 -6.45 -0.31 -6.23
CA ILE A 30 -6.97 0.38 -5.04
C ILE A 30 -7.47 1.77 -5.40
N LYS A 31 -6.69 2.56 -6.14
CA LYS A 31 -7.08 3.92 -6.57
C LYS A 31 -8.27 3.92 -7.52
N GLN A 32 -8.39 2.93 -8.40
CA GLN A 32 -9.56 2.77 -9.29
C GLN A 32 -10.82 2.41 -8.51
N LYS A 33 -10.73 1.48 -7.56
CA LYS A 33 -11.88 1.04 -6.74
C LYS A 33 -12.29 2.05 -5.69
N PHE A 34 -11.34 2.81 -5.15
CA PHE A 34 -11.56 3.84 -4.14
C PHE A 34 -10.94 5.18 -4.60
N PRO A 35 -11.61 5.90 -5.51
CA PRO A 35 -11.19 7.23 -5.93
C PRO A 35 -11.04 8.17 -4.73
N ASN A 36 -10.07 9.08 -4.78
CA ASN A 36 -9.77 10.05 -3.71
C ASN A 36 -9.41 9.43 -2.35
N SER A 37 -9.11 8.12 -2.30
CA SER A 37 -8.70 7.45 -1.07
C SER A 37 -7.25 7.77 -0.68
N LYS A 38 -7.00 7.85 0.64
CA LYS A 38 -5.64 7.88 1.18
C LYS A 38 -5.18 6.45 1.44
N ILE A 39 -4.09 6.04 0.81
CA ILE A 39 -3.47 4.74 1.05
C ILE A 39 -2.47 4.88 2.21
N ILE A 40 -2.58 4.01 3.19
CA ILE A 40 -1.69 3.92 4.36
C ILE A 40 -1.04 2.54 4.31
N VAL A 41 0.28 2.51 4.32
CA VAL A 41 1.04 1.25 4.22
C VAL A 41 1.64 0.93 5.60
N ALA A 42 1.41 -0.29 6.08
CA ALA A 42 2.16 -0.89 7.17
C ALA A 42 3.11 -1.92 6.55
N MET A 43 4.41 -1.70 6.69
CA MET A 43 5.40 -2.45 5.91
C MET A 43 6.47 -3.08 6.82
N SER A 44 6.95 -4.29 6.48
CA SER A 44 8.07 -4.99 7.14
C SER A 44 9.47 -4.36 6.88
N HIS A 45 10.11 -3.75 7.88
CA HIS A 45 11.33 -2.95 7.66
C HIS A 45 12.59 -3.78 7.31
N LYS A 46 13.17 -4.52 8.27
CA LYS A 46 14.47 -5.21 8.09
C LYS A 46 14.35 -6.68 7.71
N PHE A 47 13.31 -7.34 8.20
CA PHE A 47 13.09 -8.77 8.04
C PHE A 47 11.71 -9.01 7.43
N SER A 48 11.64 -9.92 6.46
CA SER A 48 10.38 -10.42 5.94
C SER A 48 9.74 -11.40 6.92
N GLN A 49 8.46 -11.65 6.74
CA GLN A 49 7.69 -12.66 7.45
C GLN A 49 8.26 -14.06 7.21
N ARG A 50 8.95 -14.27 6.07
CA ARG A 50 9.67 -15.50 5.72
C ARG A 50 11.02 -15.64 6.47
N GLY A 51 11.43 -14.63 7.25
CA GLY A 51 12.70 -14.63 7.99
C GLY A 51 13.91 -14.24 7.15
N GLU A 52 13.72 -13.63 5.98
CA GLU A 52 14.79 -13.15 5.11
C GLU A 52 15.05 -11.65 5.32
N PHE A 53 16.20 -11.16 4.88
CA PHE A 53 16.43 -9.72 4.80
C PHE A 53 15.59 -9.08 3.68
N ILE A 54 15.05 -7.90 3.95
CA ILE A 54 14.47 -7.06 2.91
C ILE A 54 15.61 -6.45 2.10
N CYS A 55 15.63 -6.68 0.79
CA CYS A 55 16.70 -6.23 -0.10
C CYS A 55 16.79 -4.70 -0.24
N ALA A 56 15.67 -4.00 0.01
CA ALA A 56 15.58 -2.54 0.00
C ALA A 56 14.67 -2.07 1.14
N SER A 57 15.20 -2.02 2.36
CA SER A 57 14.54 -1.38 3.51
C SER A 57 14.35 0.13 3.25
N TRP A 58 13.26 0.70 3.76
CA TRP A 58 13.00 2.16 3.72
C TRP A 58 13.41 2.87 5.00
#